data_AF-X0K1I6-F1
#
_entry.id   AF-X0K1I6-F1
#
_cell.length_a   1.000
_cell.length_b   1.000
_cell.length_c   1.000
_cell.angle_alpha   90.00
_cell.angle_beta   90.00
_cell.angle_gamma   90.00
#
_symmetry.space_group_name_H-M   'P 1'
#
loop_
_entity.id
_entity.type
_entity.pdbx_description
1 polymer ?
#
loop_
_entity_poly.entity_id
_entity_poly.type
_entity_poly.pdbx_seq_one_letter_code
_entity_poly.pdbx_strand_id
1 'polypeptide(L)'
;MNLYTASESKRPSSGSGSQDGTVAAKLRRAHRKSRKGCWECKRRHIKCDESRPACGNCAVSERSCSFPSSATPATTTPTASPIPFHPLPLLQAIPNNASNNQVQNCADSCSDASAIQIPQSAGRPPSCSHGRVGFPEVTDDLIPFPTTFPSFTDTLAVTTFVDSSSPATIPSGLPQPIFTAKHLSLLHHAITDMPLAGSFIGLVVDIALKWCHVAPYAMDQLLALSADHLGLLSPENATSHRRTATELQTRALMWFNRPPPELMNRGGSDPNKTCVPRFLFASLLSLQILYETFTHYRANFHVFIERFLELAHLHRGVRTVTSSMYDTILESSIRPFLLNIRNAEEAAKHGGSECVELISLIRASDLGPTAVTGCLRAARTLQWAFNIHANLPLEDNVHAATAFPVLLTADFLDTVRKQQPEALIIMAYYGVLLHRCRKSWFIDDAGTFLVRLIADYLGSFWQEPMRWPLEEVAREQG
;
A
#
# COMPACT_ATOMS: atom_id res chain seq x y z
N MET A 1 -53.68 1.89 -48.91
CA MET A 1 -52.73 2.29 -49.96
C MET A 1 -51.38 1.73 -49.55
N ASN A 2 -51.18 0.43 -49.78
CA ASN A 2 -50.51 -0.15 -50.97
C ASN A 2 -49.03 0.21 -51.01
N LEU A 3 -48.07 -0.69 -51.17
CA LEU A 3 -47.92 -2.16 -51.18
C LEU A 3 -46.48 -2.37 -51.70
N TYR A 4 -45.83 -3.49 -51.34
CA TYR A 4 -44.77 -4.25 -52.06
C TYR A 4 -43.95 -5.03 -51.00
N THR A 5 -44.40 -6.19 -50.51
CA THR A 5 -44.19 -7.59 -51.01
C THR A 5 -42.70 -7.96 -51.14
N ALA A 6 -42.09 -8.78 -50.27
CA ALA A 6 -42.19 -10.24 -50.08
C ALA A 6 -41.43 -11.08 -51.15
N SER A 7 -40.47 -11.92 -50.71
CA SER A 7 -40.27 -13.28 -51.24
C SER A 7 -39.38 -14.15 -50.33
N GLU A 8 -39.87 -15.36 -50.06
CA GLU A 8 -39.41 -16.43 -49.17
C GLU A 8 -38.38 -17.41 -49.77
N SER A 9 -38.00 -18.39 -48.91
CA SER A 9 -37.76 -19.83 -49.21
C SER A 9 -36.28 -20.23 -49.34
N LYS A 10 -35.72 -21.28 -48.70
CA LYS A 10 -36.23 -22.61 -48.31
C LYS A 10 -35.23 -23.32 -47.35
N ARG A 11 -35.72 -24.16 -46.41
CA ARG A 11 -34.99 -25.26 -45.73
C ARG A 11 -35.05 -26.55 -46.57
N PRO A 12 -34.19 -27.55 -46.27
CA PRO A 12 -34.64 -28.80 -45.60
C PRO A 12 -33.71 -29.23 -44.43
N SER A 13 -34.18 -29.61 -43.22
CA SER A 13 -34.46 -30.98 -42.69
C SER A 13 -33.36 -32.01 -42.98
N SER A 14 -32.89 -32.92 -42.11
CA SER A 14 -33.15 -33.35 -40.74
C SER A 14 -32.14 -34.49 -40.46
N GLY A 15 -31.61 -34.62 -39.24
CA GLY A 15 -30.75 -35.76 -38.89
C GLY A 15 -30.66 -35.95 -37.39
N SER A 16 -31.42 -36.93 -36.88
CA SER A 16 -31.49 -37.39 -35.50
C SER A 16 -30.26 -38.20 -35.09
N GLY A 17 -29.80 -38.03 -33.85
CA GLY A 17 -28.83 -38.92 -33.22
C GLY A 17 -28.65 -38.59 -31.73
N SER A 18 -29.45 -39.23 -30.89
CA SER A 18 -29.23 -39.29 -29.44
C SER A 18 -28.03 -40.19 -29.13
N GLN A 19 -27.11 -39.76 -28.27
CA GLN A 19 -26.41 -40.64 -27.35
C GLN A 19 -25.82 -39.88 -26.15
N ASP A 20 -25.96 -40.56 -25.03
CA ASP A 20 -25.67 -40.23 -23.63
C ASP A 20 -24.15 -40.18 -23.34
N GLY A 21 -23.75 -39.53 -22.25
CA GLY A 21 -22.42 -39.76 -21.64
C GLY A 21 -21.56 -38.55 -21.28
N THR A 22 -21.56 -38.24 -19.98
CA THR A 22 -20.41 -37.83 -19.13
C THR A 22 -19.64 -36.52 -19.41
N VAL A 23 -19.81 -35.60 -18.44
CA VAL A 23 -18.99 -34.41 -18.20
C VAL A 23 -17.54 -34.83 -17.89
N ALA A 24 -16.65 -34.67 -18.87
CA ALA A 24 -15.21 -34.75 -18.67
C ALA A 24 -14.64 -33.34 -18.51
N ALA A 25 -14.19 -33.01 -17.29
CA ALA A 25 -13.41 -31.81 -17.02
C ALA A 25 -12.19 -31.76 -17.96
N LYS A 26 -12.11 -30.70 -18.78
CA LYS A 26 -11.00 -30.45 -19.70
C LYS A 26 -9.75 -30.10 -18.88
N LEU A 27 -9.02 -31.13 -18.44
CA LEU A 27 -7.68 -31.00 -17.89
C LEU A 27 -6.84 -30.17 -18.87
N ARG A 28 -6.29 -29.05 -18.39
CA ARG A 28 -5.36 -28.24 -19.18
C ARG A 28 -4.18 -29.13 -19.57
N ARG A 29 -4.07 -29.44 -20.87
CA ARG A 29 -2.92 -30.15 -21.42
C ARG A 29 -1.67 -29.37 -21.02
N ALA A 30 -0.78 -30.00 -20.25
CA ALA A 30 0.54 -29.44 -20.00
C ALA A 30 1.27 -29.32 -21.34
N HIS A 31 1.46 -28.09 -21.81
CA HIS A 31 2.16 -27.84 -23.06
C HIS A 31 3.66 -27.97 -22.83
N ARG A 32 4.30 -28.81 -23.65
CA ARG A 32 5.75 -28.99 -23.70
C ARG A 32 6.40 -27.64 -24.04
N LYS A 33 7.19 -27.10 -23.11
CA LYS A 33 7.89 -25.80 -23.25
C LYS A 33 8.68 -25.77 -24.57
N SER A 34 8.45 -24.77 -25.41
CA SER A 34 9.28 -24.54 -26.60
C SER A 34 10.70 -24.22 -26.15
N ARG A 35 11.68 -25.00 -26.60
CA ARG A 35 13.09 -24.82 -26.25
C ARG A 35 13.67 -23.54 -26.86
N LYS A 36 13.16 -23.12 -28.03
CA LYS A 36 13.68 -21.98 -28.83
C LYS A 36 12.78 -20.73 -28.79
N GLY A 37 11.72 -20.72 -27.99
CA GLY A 37 10.81 -19.57 -27.87
C GLY A 37 11.48 -18.29 -27.37
N CYS A 38 10.92 -17.14 -27.73
CA CYS A 38 11.38 -15.82 -27.30
C CYS A 38 11.26 -15.64 -25.78
N TRP A 39 12.03 -14.70 -25.23
CA TRP A 39 12.06 -14.42 -23.79
C TRP A 39 10.70 -13.99 -23.26
N GLU A 40 9.95 -13.19 -24.01
CA GLU A 40 8.66 -12.67 -23.56
C GLU A 40 7.58 -13.76 -23.50
N CYS A 41 7.50 -14.65 -24.49
CA CYS A 41 6.60 -15.81 -24.42
C CYS A 41 6.99 -16.80 -23.33
N LYS A 42 8.30 -16.98 -23.08
CA LYS A 42 8.81 -17.79 -21.95
C LYS A 42 8.43 -17.17 -20.60
N ARG A 43 8.63 -15.86 -20.41
CA ARG A 43 8.24 -15.10 -19.22
C ARG A 43 6.73 -15.19 -18.95
N ARG A 44 5.93 -15.15 -20.00
CA ARG A 44 4.46 -15.24 -19.94
C ARG A 44 3.94 -16.67 -19.83
N HIS A 45 4.82 -17.68 -19.81
CA HIS A 45 4.45 -19.10 -19.79
C HIS A 45 3.46 -19.52 -20.89
N ILE A 46 3.54 -18.90 -22.08
CA ILE A 46 2.71 -19.22 -23.25
C ILE A 46 3.55 -19.84 -24.39
N LYS A 47 2.91 -20.56 -25.31
CA LYS A 47 3.60 -21.16 -26.46
C LYS A 47 4.06 -20.06 -27.42
N CYS A 48 5.36 -20.03 -27.73
CA CYS A 48 5.92 -19.21 -28.79
C CYS A 48 5.78 -19.94 -30.14
N ASP A 49 5.35 -19.23 -31.18
CA ASP A 49 5.31 -19.70 -32.57
C ASP A 49 6.67 -19.56 -33.29
N GLU A 50 7.66 -18.94 -32.64
CA GLU A 50 9.06 -18.83 -33.07
C GLU A 50 9.28 -18.07 -34.40
N SER A 51 8.26 -17.36 -34.88
CA SER A 51 8.36 -16.46 -36.03
C SER A 51 9.31 -15.28 -35.73
N ARG A 52 10.06 -14.85 -36.75
CA ARG A 52 11.08 -13.78 -36.70
C ARG A 52 10.72 -12.70 -37.72
N PRO A 53 10.98 -11.40 -37.45
CA PRO A 53 11.79 -10.85 -36.34
C PRO A 53 11.09 -10.82 -34.98
N ALA A 54 9.75 -10.87 -34.93
CA ALA A 54 8.96 -10.96 -33.70
C ALA A 54 7.93 -12.10 -33.82
N CYS A 55 7.67 -12.77 -32.68
CA CYS A 55 6.71 -13.86 -32.65
C CYS A 55 5.26 -13.35 -32.70
N GLY A 56 4.30 -14.09 -33.25
CA GLY A 56 2.92 -13.64 -33.46
C GLY A 56 2.23 -13.18 -32.17
N ASN A 57 2.49 -13.87 -31.06
CA ASN A 57 1.95 -13.47 -29.75
C ASN A 57 2.50 -12.13 -29.25
N CYS A 58 3.78 -11.83 -29.52
CA CYS A 58 4.39 -10.56 -29.12
C CYS A 58 4.03 -9.43 -30.10
N ALA A 59 3.84 -9.74 -31.39
CA ALA A 59 3.38 -8.79 -32.38
C ALA A 59 1.96 -8.28 -32.06
N VAL A 60 1.01 -9.19 -31.78
CA VAL A 60 -0.38 -8.83 -31.44
C VAL A 60 -0.49 -8.09 -30.10
N SER A 61 0.43 -8.36 -29.17
CA SER A 61 0.45 -7.68 -27.87
C SER A 61 1.40 -6.47 -27.81
N GLU A 62 1.98 -6.08 -28.95
CA GLU A 62 2.91 -4.94 -29.10
C GLU A 62 4.06 -4.95 -28.07
N ARG A 63 4.62 -6.13 -27.79
CA ARG A 63 5.70 -6.31 -26.80
C ARG A 63 7.06 -6.51 -27.44
N SER A 64 8.10 -6.07 -26.72
CA SER A 64 9.49 -6.32 -27.10
C SER A 64 9.79 -7.82 -27.16
N CYS A 65 10.02 -8.33 -28.38
CA CYS A 65 10.24 -9.74 -28.65
C CYS A 65 11.71 -10.00 -28.97
N SER A 66 12.42 -10.66 -28.04
CA SER A 66 13.83 -11.04 -28.21
C SER A 66 14.02 -12.55 -28.08
N PHE A 67 14.81 -13.14 -28.98
CA PHE A 67 15.13 -14.57 -28.97
C PHE A 67 16.51 -14.80 -28.34
N PRO A 68 16.75 -15.92 -27.65
CA PRO A 68 18.08 -16.27 -27.18
C PRO A 68 19.03 -16.40 -28.38
N SER A 69 20.14 -15.67 -28.34
CA SER A 69 21.14 -15.69 -29.42
C SER A 69 21.80 -17.06 -29.46
N SER A 70 21.77 -17.72 -30.62
CA SER A 70 22.57 -18.93 -30.84
C SER A 70 24.02 -18.50 -31.04
N ALA A 71 24.81 -18.54 -29.97
CA ALA A 71 26.25 -18.45 -30.10
C ALA A 71 26.75 -19.74 -30.79
N THR A 72 27.18 -19.61 -32.06
CA THR A 72 28.00 -20.61 -32.73
C THR A 72 29.44 -20.09 -32.73
N PRO A 73 30.44 -20.92 -32.39
CA PRO A 73 31.83 -20.50 -32.25
C PRO A 73 32.42 -20.10 -33.60
N ALA A 74 33.05 -18.93 -33.67
CA ALA A 74 33.86 -18.52 -34.81
C ALA A 74 35.36 -18.67 -34.47
N THR A 75 35.98 -19.56 -35.22
CA THR A 75 37.39 -19.92 -35.26
C THR A 75 38.27 -18.76 -35.77
N THR A 76 39.39 -18.56 -35.05
CA THR A 76 40.66 -17.88 -35.34
C THR A 76 40.96 -17.26 -36.72
N THR A 77 41.58 -16.07 -36.74
CA THR A 77 43.02 -15.86 -37.11
C THR A 77 43.49 -14.40 -36.83
N PRO A 78 44.80 -14.13 -36.72
CA PRO A 78 45.37 -13.14 -35.80
C PRO A 78 45.93 -11.87 -36.47
N THR A 79 46.10 -10.80 -35.69
CA THR A 79 47.17 -9.81 -35.94
C THR A 79 47.65 -9.24 -34.59
N ALA A 80 48.93 -9.53 -34.30
CA ALA A 80 49.79 -9.00 -33.23
C ALA A 80 49.98 -7.47 -33.36
N SER A 81 50.38 -6.62 -32.42
CA SER A 81 51.04 -6.63 -31.09
C SER A 81 51.17 -5.14 -30.65
N PRO A 82 51.82 -4.72 -29.54
CA PRO A 82 52.05 -5.35 -28.22
C PRO A 82 51.73 -4.41 -27.01
N ILE A 83 51.76 -4.99 -25.81
CA ILE A 83 51.55 -4.41 -24.46
C ILE A 83 52.91 -3.93 -23.89
N PRO A 84 52.99 -3.23 -22.72
CA PRO A 84 53.26 -4.00 -21.50
C PRO A 84 52.59 -3.49 -20.19
N PHE A 85 52.09 -4.43 -19.39
CA PHE A 85 51.81 -4.29 -17.95
C PHE A 85 52.66 -5.33 -17.19
N HIS A 86 53.30 -4.91 -16.11
CA HIS A 86 54.15 -5.72 -15.23
C HIS A 86 53.33 -6.59 -14.25
N PRO A 87 53.80 -7.81 -13.90
CA PRO A 87 53.18 -8.69 -12.90
C PRO A 87 53.82 -8.58 -11.50
N LEU A 88 53.01 -8.82 -10.47
CA LEU A 88 53.45 -9.11 -9.09
C LEU A 88 53.46 -10.64 -8.86
N PRO A 89 54.47 -11.21 -8.15
CA PRO A 89 54.46 -12.62 -7.77
C PRO A 89 54.06 -12.86 -6.30
N LEU A 90 53.45 -14.02 -6.08
CA LEU A 90 53.39 -14.76 -4.82
C LEU A 90 54.61 -15.70 -4.74
N LEU A 91 55.25 -15.85 -3.57
CA LEU A 91 55.54 -17.16 -2.92
C LEU A 91 56.26 -17.01 -1.55
N GLN A 92 55.63 -17.62 -0.53
CA GLN A 92 56.15 -18.57 0.48
C GLN A 92 57.42 -18.33 1.37
N ALA A 93 57.15 -18.45 2.69
CA ALA A 93 57.75 -19.33 3.73
C ALA A 93 59.06 -19.00 4.51
N ILE A 94 58.90 -18.76 5.84
CA ILE A 94 59.52 -19.39 7.07
C ILE A 94 61.08 -19.23 7.27
N PRO A 95 61.69 -19.08 8.50
CA PRO A 95 61.33 -19.61 9.84
C PRO A 95 61.50 -18.76 11.13
N ASN A 96 60.83 -19.27 12.19
CA ASN A 96 61.15 -19.37 13.64
C ASN A 96 62.14 -18.40 14.33
N ASN A 97 61.72 -17.86 15.50
CA ASN A 97 62.27 -18.32 16.79
C ASN A 97 61.35 -17.99 17.99
N ALA A 98 61.42 -18.86 19.00
CA ALA A 98 60.57 -18.95 20.19
C ALA A 98 61.13 -18.21 21.42
N SER A 99 60.25 -17.91 22.39
CA SER A 99 60.42 -17.91 23.87
C SER A 99 59.11 -17.37 24.47
N ASN A 100 58.13 -18.18 24.86
CA ASN A 100 58.00 -19.00 26.08
C ASN A 100 57.87 -18.18 27.39
N ASN A 101 56.67 -18.14 27.97
CA ASN A 101 56.45 -18.70 29.31
C ASN A 101 54.96 -18.90 29.63
N GLN A 102 54.70 -20.15 30.04
CA GLN A 102 53.55 -20.80 30.69
C GLN A 102 53.02 -20.03 31.93
N VAL A 103 51.83 -20.31 32.49
CA VAL A 103 51.49 -21.52 33.27
C VAL A 103 49.97 -21.80 33.37
N GLN A 104 49.62 -23.07 33.08
CA GLN A 104 48.55 -24.03 33.53
C GLN A 104 47.13 -23.55 33.93
N ASN A 105 46.04 -24.08 33.34
CA ASN A 105 45.35 -25.40 33.52
C ASN A 105 44.70 -25.58 34.92
N CYS A 106 43.59 -26.31 35.18
CA CYS A 106 42.82 -27.41 34.55
C CYS A 106 41.36 -27.33 35.11
N ALA A 107 40.26 -27.60 34.37
CA ALA A 107 39.62 -28.89 34.02
C ALA A 107 38.95 -29.71 35.17
N ASP A 108 37.81 -30.30 34.79
CA ASP A 108 37.03 -31.43 35.37
C ASP A 108 35.75 -31.09 36.16
N SER A 109 34.65 -31.86 36.13
CA SER A 109 33.96 -32.73 35.16
C SER A 109 32.78 -33.37 35.93
N CYS A 110 31.65 -33.58 35.24
CA CYS A 110 30.66 -34.67 35.42
C CYS A 110 29.69 -34.79 36.64
N SER A 111 28.40 -34.72 36.27
CA SER A 111 27.35 -35.76 36.44
C SER A 111 26.39 -35.82 37.66
N ASP A 112 25.10 -35.71 37.30
CA ASP A 112 23.93 -36.55 37.61
C ASP A 112 22.98 -36.34 38.82
N ALA A 113 21.69 -36.48 38.45
CA ALA A 113 20.53 -37.00 39.18
C ALA A 113 19.67 -36.13 40.12
N SER A 114 18.37 -36.08 39.76
CA SER A 114 17.17 -36.27 40.63
C SER A 114 16.20 -35.09 40.83
N ALA A 115 15.12 -35.13 40.02
CA ALA A 115 13.71 -35.03 40.38
C ALA A 115 13.24 -34.10 41.53
N ILE A 116 12.41 -33.10 41.19
CA ILE A 116 11.17 -32.78 41.93
C ILE A 116 10.05 -32.50 40.93
N GLN A 117 8.91 -33.16 41.14
CA GLN A 117 7.68 -33.13 40.36
C GLN A 117 6.59 -32.27 41.05
N ILE A 118 5.82 -31.52 40.23
CA ILE A 118 4.34 -31.24 40.33
C ILE A 118 3.88 -30.13 41.33
N PRO A 119 2.78 -29.35 41.07
CA PRO A 119 1.72 -29.51 40.06
C PRO A 119 1.42 -28.34 39.11
N GLN A 120 0.89 -28.73 37.95
CA GLN A 120 0.00 -27.94 37.11
C GLN A 120 -1.42 -27.88 37.72
N SER A 121 -2.06 -26.71 37.64
CA SER A 121 -3.50 -26.47 37.36
C SER A 121 -4.06 -25.30 38.19
N ALA A 122 -4.14 -24.13 37.55
CA ALA A 122 -5.20 -23.15 37.81
C ALA A 122 -5.47 -22.46 36.47
N GLY A 123 -6.69 -22.65 35.97
CA GLY A 123 -7.11 -22.20 34.64
C GLY A 123 -6.89 -20.71 34.44
N ARG A 124 -6.23 -20.38 33.32
CA ARG A 124 -6.25 -19.02 32.76
C ARG A 124 -7.67 -18.77 32.24
N PRO A 125 -8.34 -17.66 32.60
CA PRO A 125 -9.65 -17.36 32.03
C PRO A 125 -9.49 -17.13 30.51
N PRO A 126 -10.53 -17.40 29.71
CA PRO A 126 -10.46 -17.21 28.27
C PRO A 126 -10.20 -15.73 27.99
N SER A 127 -9.10 -15.44 27.31
CA SER A 127 -8.81 -14.15 26.72
C SER A 127 -9.97 -13.75 25.82
N CYS A 128 -10.78 -12.80 26.28
CA CYS A 128 -11.78 -12.16 25.44
C CYS A 128 -11.04 -11.45 24.30
N SER A 129 -11.30 -11.89 23.07
CA SER A 129 -11.00 -11.15 21.85
C SER A 129 -11.84 -9.86 21.84
N HIS A 130 -11.33 -8.81 22.48
CA HIS A 130 -11.87 -7.46 22.32
C HIS A 130 -11.32 -6.90 21.00
N GLY A 131 -12.22 -6.56 20.08
CA GLY A 131 -11.88 -5.78 18.89
C GLY A 131 -11.18 -4.48 19.29
N ARG A 132 -10.31 -3.97 18.41
CA ARG A 132 -9.63 -2.68 18.61
C ARG A 132 -10.71 -1.60 18.78
N VAL A 133 -10.62 -0.83 19.86
CA VAL A 133 -11.48 0.32 20.12
C VAL A 133 -11.54 1.27 18.90
N GLY A 134 -12.74 1.43 18.34
CA GLY A 134 -13.04 2.39 17.29
C GLY A 134 -12.64 1.97 15.87
N PHE A 135 -12.21 0.73 15.62
CA PHE A 135 -11.95 0.24 14.27
C PHE A 135 -12.33 -1.25 14.11
N PRO A 136 -12.88 -1.67 12.95
CA PRO A 136 -13.13 -3.08 12.66
C PRO A 136 -11.87 -3.94 12.81
N GLU A 137 -12.02 -5.13 13.38
CA GLU A 137 -10.90 -6.08 13.53
C GLU A 137 -10.39 -6.52 12.15
N VAL A 138 -9.08 -6.43 11.91
CA VAL A 138 -8.42 -6.88 10.68
C VAL A 138 -7.54 -8.08 10.97
N THR A 139 -7.90 -9.26 10.44
CA THR A 139 -7.30 -10.56 10.81
C THR A 139 -5.96 -10.84 10.11
N ASP A 140 -5.61 -10.06 9.07
CA ASP A 140 -4.35 -10.20 8.33
C ASP A 140 -3.12 -9.73 9.12
N ASP A 141 -3.31 -9.06 10.26
CA ASP A 141 -2.22 -8.44 11.04
C ASP A 141 -1.44 -9.45 11.90
N LEU A 142 -1.76 -10.75 11.82
CA LEU A 142 -1.13 -11.82 12.61
C LEU A 142 0.12 -12.44 11.95
N ILE A 143 0.50 -12.03 10.74
CA ILE A 143 1.73 -12.49 10.08
C ILE A 143 2.86 -11.50 10.39
N PRO A 144 3.93 -11.90 11.10
CA PRO A 144 5.03 -10.99 11.41
C PRO A 144 5.81 -10.65 10.14
N PHE A 145 5.59 -9.45 9.61
CA PHE A 145 6.48 -8.85 8.61
C PHE A 145 7.71 -8.23 9.29
N PRO A 146 8.88 -8.20 8.62
CA PRO A 146 10.07 -7.57 9.18
C PRO A 146 9.80 -6.10 9.51
N THR A 147 10.34 -5.62 10.63
CA THR A 147 10.16 -4.28 11.24
C THR A 147 10.71 -3.10 10.42
N THR A 148 10.87 -3.28 9.12
CA THR A 148 11.33 -2.29 8.15
C THR A 148 10.22 -2.10 7.14
N PHE A 149 9.72 -0.87 7.04
CA PHE A 149 8.85 -0.47 5.94
C PHE A 149 9.48 -0.91 4.61
N PRO A 150 8.73 -1.47 3.65
CA PRO A 150 9.26 -1.75 2.33
C PRO A 150 9.94 -0.49 1.78
N SER A 151 11.08 -0.66 1.11
CA SER A 151 11.86 0.43 0.51
C SER A 151 11.05 1.13 -0.58
N PHE A 152 10.20 2.09 -0.20
CA PHE A 152 9.40 2.93 -1.08
C PHE A 152 10.18 4.15 -1.62
N THR A 153 11.45 4.30 -1.24
CA THR A 153 12.32 5.35 -1.78
C THR A 153 12.47 5.25 -3.29
N ASP A 154 12.36 4.05 -3.88
CA ASP A 154 12.52 3.88 -5.33
C ASP A 154 11.34 4.44 -6.14
N THR A 155 10.12 4.45 -5.61
CA THR A 155 8.94 4.97 -6.34
C THR A 155 8.78 6.49 -6.20
N LEU A 156 9.39 7.09 -5.17
CA LEU A 156 9.41 8.54 -4.95
C LEU A 156 10.69 9.21 -5.49
N ALA A 157 11.77 8.45 -5.73
CA ALA A 157 13.03 8.96 -6.28
C ALA A 157 13.09 9.01 -7.82
N VAL A 158 12.20 8.32 -8.54
CA VAL A 158 12.23 8.29 -10.01
C VAL A 158 11.44 9.47 -10.59
N THR A 159 12.02 10.66 -10.47
CA THR A 159 12.10 11.68 -11.52
C THR A 159 12.85 12.88 -10.97
N THR A 160 14.19 12.83 -10.92
CA THR A 160 15.07 13.95 -11.33
C THR A 160 16.56 13.67 -11.06
N PHE A 161 17.35 13.85 -12.13
CA PHE A 161 18.81 14.06 -12.22
C PHE A 161 19.78 12.87 -12.05
N VAL A 162 20.20 12.38 -13.21
CA VAL A 162 21.52 11.79 -13.48
C VAL A 162 22.57 12.91 -13.61
N ASP A 163 23.81 12.54 -13.28
CA ASP A 163 25.11 13.22 -13.41
C ASP A 163 25.57 14.19 -12.30
N SER A 164 26.42 13.67 -11.41
CA SER A 164 27.86 13.98 -11.40
C SER A 164 28.61 13.11 -10.40
N SER A 165 29.71 12.52 -10.86
CA SER A 165 30.57 11.57 -10.17
C SER A 165 31.53 12.23 -9.16
N SER A 166 31.54 11.75 -7.91
CA SER A 166 32.74 11.67 -7.03
C SER A 166 32.43 10.85 -5.77
N PRO A 167 33.37 10.01 -5.28
CA PRO A 167 33.14 9.19 -4.09
C PRO A 167 33.30 10.05 -2.82
N ALA A 168 32.19 10.56 -2.31
CA ALA A 168 32.19 11.29 -1.04
C ALA A 168 32.22 10.30 0.14
N THR A 169 33.28 10.41 0.93
CA THR A 169 33.43 9.85 2.28
C THR A 169 32.15 10.06 3.09
N ILE A 170 31.54 8.97 3.58
CA ILE A 170 30.29 8.98 4.34
C ILE A 170 30.52 9.70 5.69
N PRO A 171 29.84 10.83 5.98
CA PRO A 171 29.86 11.43 7.32
C PRO A 171 29.04 10.54 8.27
N SER A 172 29.64 10.16 9.38
CA SER A 172 29.12 9.26 10.42
C SER A 172 28.02 9.88 11.33
N GLY A 173 27.15 10.72 10.76
CA GLY A 173 25.97 11.26 11.45
C GLY A 173 25.03 11.99 10.49
N LEU A 174 23.73 11.67 10.55
CA LEU A 174 22.72 12.49 9.87
C LEU A 174 22.78 13.91 10.44
N PRO A 175 22.74 14.96 9.60
CA PRO A 175 22.65 16.34 10.08
C PRO A 175 21.48 16.48 11.04
N GLN A 176 21.68 17.18 12.17
CA GLN A 176 20.60 17.52 13.09
C GLN A 176 19.44 18.17 12.31
N PRO A 177 18.18 17.86 12.64
CA PRO A 177 17.04 18.49 11.98
C PRO A 177 17.03 19.97 12.35
N ILE A 178 17.41 20.83 11.39
CA ILE A 178 17.36 22.28 11.56
C ILE A 178 15.99 22.76 11.08
N PHE A 179 15.24 23.37 12.00
CA PHE A 179 14.04 24.15 11.69
C PHE A 179 14.42 25.63 11.52
N THR A 180 13.76 26.29 10.57
CA THR A 180 14.12 27.64 10.08
C THR A 180 12.89 28.54 10.16
N ALA A 181 13.04 29.84 9.91
CA ALA A 181 11.91 30.77 9.85
C ALA A 181 10.84 30.33 8.81
N LYS A 182 11.26 29.71 7.69
CA LYS A 182 10.34 29.12 6.71
C LYS A 182 9.50 28.00 7.33
N HIS A 183 10.12 27.12 8.13
CA HIS A 183 9.41 26.06 8.84
C HIS A 183 8.44 26.61 9.91
N LEU A 184 8.80 27.70 10.59
CA LEU A 184 7.88 28.38 11.52
C LEU A 184 6.68 28.98 10.81
N SER A 185 6.86 29.50 9.60
CA SER A 185 5.75 30.02 8.77
C SER A 185 4.81 28.90 8.33
N LEU A 186 5.36 27.73 7.96
CA LEU A 186 4.59 26.53 7.66
C LEU A 186 3.84 25.99 8.89
N LEU A 187 4.45 26.02 10.07
CA LEU A 187 3.78 25.64 11.32
C LEU A 187 2.63 26.60 11.63
N HIS A 188 2.86 27.91 11.50
CA HIS A 188 1.81 28.91 11.69
C HIS A 188 0.63 28.62 10.75
N HIS A 189 0.89 28.46 9.44
CA HIS A 189 -0.13 28.08 8.46
C HIS A 189 -0.90 26.81 8.84
N ALA A 190 -0.19 25.79 9.35
CA ALA A 190 -0.82 24.56 9.79
C ALA A 190 -1.82 24.79 10.93
N ILE A 191 -1.54 25.73 11.83
CA ILE A 191 -2.38 26.06 12.98
C ILE A 191 -3.56 26.95 12.59
N THR A 192 -3.34 27.93 11.71
CA THR A 192 -4.32 29.00 11.44
C THR A 192 -5.22 28.71 10.24
N ASP A 193 -4.68 28.11 9.19
CA ASP A 193 -5.30 28.13 7.87
C ASP A 193 -5.47 26.75 7.24
N MET A 194 -4.85 25.68 7.77
CA MET A 194 -4.97 24.32 7.24
C MET A 194 -6.00 23.47 8.00
N PRO A 195 -7.21 23.26 7.44
CA PRO A 195 -8.22 22.44 8.11
C PRO A 195 -7.91 20.95 7.91
N LEU A 196 -7.22 20.34 8.88
CA LEU A 196 -6.91 18.90 8.90
C LEU A 196 -8.08 18.03 9.39
N ALA A 197 -8.91 18.61 10.25
CA ALA A 197 -10.19 18.18 10.83
C ALA A 197 -10.32 19.01 12.12
N GLY A 198 -11.48 19.63 12.36
CA GLY A 198 -11.60 20.80 13.24
C GLY A 198 -10.99 20.61 14.64
N SER A 199 -11.31 19.51 15.31
CA SER A 199 -10.82 19.23 16.67
C SER A 199 -9.43 18.57 16.71
N PHE A 200 -8.96 18.04 15.58
CA PHE A 200 -7.78 17.18 15.51
C PHE A 200 -6.46 17.94 15.30
N ILE A 201 -6.51 19.12 14.68
CA ILE A 201 -5.29 19.90 14.38
C ILE A 201 -4.51 20.29 15.63
N GLY A 202 -5.19 20.71 16.70
CA GLY A 202 -4.54 21.09 17.97
C GLY A 202 -3.79 19.91 18.58
N LEU A 203 -4.41 18.73 18.60
CA LEU A 203 -3.79 17.49 19.08
C LEU A 203 -2.56 17.10 18.25
N VAL A 204 -2.66 17.21 16.91
CA VAL A 204 -1.55 16.92 15.99
C VAL A 204 -0.35 17.82 16.24
N VAL A 205 -0.60 19.13 16.35
CA VAL A 205 0.44 20.15 16.59
C VAL A 205 1.08 19.94 17.97
N ASP A 206 0.28 19.70 19.01
CA ASP A 206 0.78 19.47 20.37
C ASP A 206 1.69 18.24 20.45
N ILE A 207 1.28 17.12 19.81
CA ILE A 207 2.10 15.91 19.75
C ILE A 207 3.40 16.17 18.97
N ALA A 208 3.32 16.82 17.80
CA ALA A 208 4.48 17.10 16.97
C ALA A 208 5.51 17.99 17.70
N LEU A 209 5.04 19.04 18.38
CA LEU A 209 5.89 19.94 19.16
C LEU A 209 6.48 19.25 20.39
N LYS A 210 5.64 18.57 21.18
CA LYS A 210 6.07 17.86 22.41
C LYS A 210 7.20 16.88 22.14
N TRP A 211 7.14 16.19 21.01
CA TRP A 211 8.10 15.14 20.67
C TRP A 211 9.15 15.56 19.64
N CYS A 212 9.18 16.81 19.19
CA CYS A 212 10.04 17.29 18.10
C CYS A 212 11.53 16.99 18.32
N HIS A 213 12.01 17.03 19.57
CA HIS A 213 13.41 16.72 19.89
C HIS A 213 13.79 15.24 19.75
N VAL A 214 12.82 14.33 19.92
CA VAL A 214 13.03 12.87 19.88
C VAL A 214 12.61 12.29 18.53
N ALA A 215 11.54 12.83 17.96
CA ALA A 215 10.88 12.37 16.76
C ALA A 215 10.64 13.55 15.78
N PRO A 216 11.72 14.17 15.27
CA PRO A 216 11.62 15.32 14.36
C PRO A 216 10.85 15.00 13.08
N TYR A 217 10.84 13.73 12.67
CA TYR A 217 10.10 13.25 11.49
C TYR A 217 8.59 13.52 11.57
N ALA A 218 7.98 13.52 12.76
CA ALA A 218 6.55 13.80 12.90
C ALA A 218 6.26 15.28 12.60
N MET A 219 7.15 16.17 13.05
CA MET A 219 7.08 17.59 12.76
C MET A 219 7.35 17.87 11.27
N ASP A 220 8.37 17.25 10.69
CA ASP A 220 8.67 17.37 9.27
C ASP A 220 7.47 16.98 8.39
N GLN A 221 6.78 15.89 8.75
CA GLN A 221 5.63 15.42 8.01
C GLN A 221 4.41 16.36 8.12
N LEU A 222 4.19 16.99 9.28
CA LEU A 222 3.17 18.03 9.44
C LEU A 222 3.50 19.25 8.57
N LEU A 223 4.76 19.68 8.56
CA LEU A 223 5.22 20.81 7.75
C LEU A 223 5.15 20.51 6.25
N ALA A 224 5.42 19.26 5.83
CA ALA A 224 5.27 18.82 4.45
C ALA A 224 3.82 19.00 3.97
N LEU A 225 2.86 18.52 4.77
CA LEU A 225 1.45 18.66 4.47
C LEU A 225 0.99 20.13 4.42
N SER A 226 1.51 20.96 5.33
CA SER A 226 1.29 22.41 5.33
C SER A 226 1.84 23.08 4.07
N ALA A 227 3.02 22.66 3.61
CA ALA A 227 3.59 23.14 2.36
C ALA A 227 2.72 22.76 1.16
N ASP A 228 2.21 21.52 1.10
CA ASP A 228 1.28 21.11 0.05
C ASP A 228 -0.02 21.93 0.07
N HIS A 229 -0.59 22.18 1.25
CA HIS A 229 -1.78 23.01 1.39
C HIS A 229 -1.54 24.46 0.92
N LEU A 230 -0.41 25.08 1.28
CA LEU A 230 -0.03 26.39 0.71
C LEU A 230 0.12 26.35 -0.81
N GLY A 231 0.65 25.28 -1.36
CA GLY A 231 0.78 25.10 -2.80
C GLY A 231 -0.57 25.11 -3.53
N LEU A 232 -1.65 24.69 -2.87
CA LEU A 232 -3.02 24.80 -3.40
C LEU A 232 -3.54 26.23 -3.37
N LEU A 233 -3.27 26.97 -2.29
CA LEU A 233 -3.75 28.34 -2.11
C LEU A 233 -2.96 29.36 -2.94
N SER A 234 -1.72 29.03 -3.32
CA SER A 234 -0.80 29.91 -4.06
C SER A 234 -0.28 29.23 -5.33
N PRO A 235 -1.10 29.15 -6.40
CA PRO A 235 -0.76 28.44 -7.64
C PRO A 235 0.54 28.91 -8.29
N GLU A 236 0.87 30.20 -8.18
CA GLU A 236 2.09 30.80 -8.71
C GLU A 236 3.36 30.21 -8.08
N ASN A 237 3.28 29.77 -6.83
CA ASN A 237 4.39 29.19 -6.07
C ASN A 237 4.22 27.68 -5.83
N ALA A 238 3.19 27.05 -6.41
CA ALA A 238 2.83 25.66 -6.16
C ALA A 238 4.00 24.68 -6.36
N THR A 239 4.83 24.90 -7.38
CA THR A 239 6.00 24.03 -7.66
C THR A 239 7.07 24.13 -6.57
N SER A 240 7.30 25.32 -6.02
CA SER A 240 8.25 25.57 -4.92
C SER A 240 7.73 24.97 -3.61
N HIS A 241 6.44 25.13 -3.33
CA HIS A 241 5.78 24.54 -2.18
C HIS A 241 5.81 23.01 -2.22
N ARG A 242 5.49 22.41 -3.37
CA ARG A 242 5.57 20.96 -3.59
C ARG A 242 6.98 20.42 -3.39
N ARG A 243 8.00 21.11 -3.92
CA ARG A 243 9.40 20.74 -3.68
C ARG A 243 9.73 20.74 -2.18
N THR A 244 9.26 21.76 -1.46
CA THR A 244 9.44 21.86 0.00
C THR A 244 8.76 20.70 0.72
N ALA A 245 7.55 20.32 0.31
CA ALA A 245 6.84 19.17 0.87
C ALA A 245 7.62 17.86 0.66
N THR A 246 8.13 17.63 -0.56
CA THR A 246 8.94 16.45 -0.89
C THR A 246 10.27 16.41 -0.11
N GLU A 247 10.96 17.54 0.02
CA GLU A 247 12.20 17.64 0.82
C GLU A 247 11.94 17.28 2.29
N LEU A 248 10.87 17.82 2.88
CA LEU A 248 10.48 17.58 4.26
C LEU A 248 10.05 16.13 4.48
N GLN A 249 9.23 15.57 3.60
CA GLN A 249 8.81 14.17 3.66
C GLN A 249 10.01 13.22 3.54
N THR A 250 10.95 13.52 2.63
CA THR A 250 12.18 12.72 2.46
C THR A 250 13.03 12.75 3.73
N ARG A 251 13.22 13.95 4.33
CA ARG A 251 13.91 14.10 5.62
C ARG A 251 13.20 13.32 6.72
N ALA A 252 11.87 13.36 6.77
CA ALA A 252 11.06 12.64 7.74
C ALA A 252 11.25 11.12 7.62
N LEU A 253 11.17 10.57 6.41
CA LEU A 253 11.38 9.14 6.14
C LEU A 253 12.78 8.68 6.54
N MET A 254 13.81 9.48 6.25
CA MET A 254 15.19 9.18 6.67
C MET A 254 15.31 9.04 8.19
N TRP A 255 14.68 9.94 8.95
CA TRP A 255 14.68 9.89 10.41
C TRP A 255 13.80 8.77 10.98
N PHE A 256 12.62 8.54 10.41
CA PHE A 256 11.66 7.54 10.86
C PHE A 256 12.16 6.09 10.69
N ASN A 257 12.85 5.82 9.58
CA ASN A 257 13.44 4.51 9.28
C ASN A 257 14.66 4.18 10.15
N ARG A 258 15.17 5.14 10.94
CA ARG A 258 16.23 4.85 11.90
C ARG A 258 15.67 4.00 13.05
N PRO A 259 16.35 2.92 13.44
CA PRO A 259 15.95 2.15 14.62
C PRO A 259 15.92 3.09 15.83
N PRO A 260 14.81 3.11 16.61
CA PRO A 260 14.73 3.95 17.79
C PRO A 260 15.89 3.59 18.74
N PRO A 261 16.61 4.57 19.31
CA PRO A 261 17.74 4.33 20.21
C PRO A 261 17.41 3.40 21.40
N GLU A 262 16.13 3.32 21.74
CA GLU A 262 15.57 2.51 22.83
C GLU A 262 15.63 0.99 22.58
N LEU A 263 15.87 0.54 21.34
CA LEU A 263 16.21 -0.87 21.04
C LEU A 263 17.62 -1.26 21.52
N MET A 264 18.45 -0.29 21.95
CA MET A 264 19.78 -0.56 22.53
C MET A 264 19.79 -0.48 24.06
N ASN A 265 18.88 0.26 24.69
CA ASN A 265 18.83 0.42 26.15
C ASN A 265 17.48 -0.05 26.72
N ARG A 266 17.50 -1.27 27.24
CA ARG A 266 16.37 -1.99 27.83
C ARG A 266 16.00 -1.46 29.24
N GLY A 267 15.98 -0.14 29.43
CA GLY A 267 15.74 0.51 30.72
C GLY A 267 14.82 1.73 30.60
N GLY A 268 13.57 1.59 31.06
CA GLY A 268 12.74 2.68 31.58
C GLY A 268 12.31 3.82 30.64
N SER A 269 12.29 3.65 29.30
CA SER A 269 11.73 4.70 28.43
C SER A 269 10.19 4.71 28.46
N ASP A 270 9.61 5.90 28.63
CA ASP A 270 8.17 6.15 28.47
C ASP A 270 7.71 5.61 27.11
N PRO A 271 6.84 4.58 27.06
CA PRO A 271 6.47 3.92 25.81
C PRO A 271 5.77 4.87 24.82
N ASN A 272 5.21 5.99 25.32
CA ASN A 272 4.63 7.05 24.49
C ASN A 272 5.67 7.75 23.61
N LYS A 273 6.95 7.81 24.03
CA LYS A 273 8.06 8.41 23.25
C LYS A 273 8.22 7.77 21.89
N THR A 274 7.97 6.46 21.82
CA THR A 274 8.15 5.69 20.61
C THR A 274 6.82 5.49 19.87
N CYS A 275 5.69 5.26 20.55
CA CYS A 275 4.43 4.93 19.86
C CYS A 275 3.71 6.15 19.28
N VAL A 276 3.61 7.24 20.04
CA VAL A 276 2.75 8.39 19.69
C VAL A 276 3.28 9.11 18.45
N PRO A 277 4.57 9.49 18.36
CA PRO A 277 5.08 10.20 17.18
C PRO A 277 5.10 9.33 15.94
N ARG A 278 5.33 8.01 16.09
CA ARG A 278 5.30 7.05 14.97
C ARG A 278 3.90 6.91 14.40
N PHE A 279 2.88 6.80 15.27
CA PHE A 279 1.49 6.80 14.85
C PHE A 279 1.14 8.10 14.12
N LEU A 280 1.47 9.26 14.72
CA LEU A 280 1.20 10.56 14.13
C LEU A 280 1.85 10.70 12.73
N PHE A 281 3.15 10.41 12.63
CA PHE A 281 3.88 10.43 11.37
C PHE A 281 3.19 9.56 10.32
N ALA A 282 2.84 8.34 10.67
CA ALA A 282 2.24 7.41 9.73
C ALA A 282 0.85 7.86 9.28
N SER A 283 0.03 8.45 10.17
CA SER A 283 -1.27 9.03 9.83
C SER A 283 -1.14 10.23 8.89
N LEU A 284 -0.19 11.14 9.15
CA LEU A 284 0.03 12.32 8.32
C LEU A 284 0.62 11.94 6.95
N LEU A 285 1.54 10.98 6.90
CA LEU A 285 2.08 10.46 5.65
C LEU A 285 0.99 9.80 4.79
N SER A 286 0.15 9.00 5.44
CA SER A 286 -1.06 8.41 4.84
C SER A 286 -1.93 9.48 4.18
N LEU A 287 -2.16 10.59 4.88
CA LEU A 287 -3.00 11.68 4.39
C LEU A 287 -2.36 12.41 3.21
N GLN A 288 -1.04 12.63 3.24
CA GLN A 288 -0.32 13.21 2.11
C GLN A 288 -0.42 12.33 0.86
N ILE A 289 -0.22 11.01 1.01
CA ILE A 289 -0.27 10.09 -0.14
C ILE A 289 -1.71 9.96 -0.68
N LEU A 290 -2.72 10.01 0.19
CA LEU A 290 -4.12 10.13 -0.23
C LEU A 290 -4.33 11.38 -1.07
N TYR A 291 -3.90 12.54 -0.57
CA TYR A 291 -3.98 13.81 -1.30
C TYR A 291 -3.29 13.74 -2.67
N GLU A 292 -2.05 13.22 -2.73
CA GLU A 292 -1.32 13.09 -3.98
C GLU A 292 -2.00 12.12 -4.96
N THR A 293 -2.48 10.97 -4.47
CA THR A 293 -3.24 9.98 -5.26
C THR A 293 -4.49 10.63 -5.84
N PHE A 294 -5.19 11.37 -4.99
CA PHE A 294 -6.38 12.09 -5.35
C PHE A 294 -6.12 13.35 -6.16
N THR A 295 -4.92 13.87 -6.33
CA THR A 295 -4.75 15.16 -7.06
C THR A 295 -3.86 15.01 -8.28
N HIS A 296 -2.83 14.17 -8.20
CA HIS A 296 -1.76 14.11 -9.19
C HIS A 296 -1.77 12.80 -10.00
N TYR A 297 -2.32 11.71 -9.46
CA TYR A 297 -2.28 10.39 -10.11
C TYR A 297 -3.61 10.01 -10.78
N ARG A 298 -4.20 10.97 -11.51
CA ARG A 298 -5.53 10.85 -12.15
C ARG A 298 -5.50 10.62 -13.67
N ALA A 299 -4.33 10.39 -14.26
CA ALA A 299 -4.18 10.36 -15.73
C ALA A 299 -5.03 9.30 -16.45
N ASN A 300 -5.22 8.13 -15.83
CA ASN A 300 -6.11 7.08 -16.31
C ASN A 300 -6.42 6.08 -15.19
N PHE A 301 -7.34 5.15 -15.47
CA PHE A 301 -7.79 4.12 -14.53
C PHE A 301 -6.64 3.28 -13.94
N HIS A 302 -5.72 2.80 -14.78
CA HIS A 302 -4.65 1.91 -14.33
C HIS A 302 -3.66 2.63 -13.40
N VAL A 303 -3.27 3.87 -13.74
CA VAL A 303 -2.39 4.69 -12.90
C VAL A 303 -3.01 4.95 -11.53
N PHE A 304 -4.30 5.31 -11.51
CA PHE A 304 -4.99 5.57 -10.26
C PHE A 304 -5.09 4.32 -9.38
N ILE A 305 -5.50 3.19 -9.96
CA ILE A 305 -5.64 1.92 -9.22
C ILE A 305 -4.28 1.43 -8.69
N GLU A 306 -3.22 1.52 -9.48
CA GLU A 306 -1.88 1.13 -9.03
C GLU A 306 -1.44 1.97 -7.82
N ARG A 307 -1.58 3.30 -7.90
CA ARG A 307 -1.25 4.19 -6.77
C ARG A 307 -2.14 3.97 -5.55
N PHE A 308 -3.43 3.71 -5.73
CA PHE A 308 -4.33 3.35 -4.64
C PHE A 308 -3.90 2.04 -3.95
N LEU A 309 -3.47 1.05 -4.71
CA LEU A 309 -2.97 -0.22 -4.16
C LEU A 309 -1.66 -0.02 -3.37
N GLU A 310 -0.75 0.83 -3.85
CA GLU A 310 0.48 1.20 -3.14
C GLU A 310 0.16 1.87 -1.80
N LEU A 311 -0.76 2.84 -1.80
CA LEU A 311 -1.27 3.50 -0.60
C LEU A 311 -1.82 2.47 0.41
N ALA A 312 -2.72 1.58 -0.05
CA ALA A 312 -3.32 0.58 0.82
C ALA A 312 -2.28 -0.39 1.41
N HIS A 313 -1.26 -0.77 0.64
CA HIS A 313 -0.16 -1.61 1.14
C HIS A 313 0.69 -0.88 2.19
N LEU A 314 0.97 0.41 2.00
CA LEU A 314 1.69 1.21 2.98
C LEU A 314 0.93 1.25 4.31
N HIS A 315 -0.37 1.54 4.26
CA HIS A 315 -1.21 1.56 5.46
C HIS A 315 -1.21 0.22 6.20
N ARG A 316 -1.23 -0.90 5.47
CA ARG A 316 -1.13 -2.22 6.09
C ARG A 316 0.19 -2.40 6.83
N GLY A 317 1.32 -1.99 6.22
CA GLY A 317 2.61 -1.97 6.90
C GLY A 317 2.61 -1.14 8.18
N VAL A 318 2.04 0.07 8.13
CA VAL A 318 1.83 0.92 9.32
C VAL A 318 1.01 0.21 10.39
N ARG A 319 -0.12 -0.40 10.00
CA ARG A 319 -1.04 -1.08 10.92
C ARG A 319 -0.38 -2.27 11.59
N THR A 320 0.40 -3.07 10.86
CA THR A 320 1.18 -4.18 11.43
C THR A 320 2.20 -3.69 12.47
N VAL A 321 2.89 -2.59 12.20
CA VAL A 321 3.87 -2.01 13.16
C VAL A 321 3.18 -1.41 14.38
N THR A 322 2.07 -0.69 14.18
CA THR A 322 1.30 -0.05 15.27
C THR A 322 0.44 -1.06 16.03
N SER A 323 0.25 -2.27 15.49
CA SER A 323 -0.57 -3.33 16.06
C SER A 323 -0.15 -3.70 17.48
N SER A 324 1.16 -3.88 17.68
CA SER A 324 1.76 -4.24 18.96
C SER A 324 1.76 -3.11 20.00
N MET A 325 1.50 -1.87 19.56
CA MET A 325 1.56 -0.67 20.39
C MET A 325 0.16 -0.13 20.73
N TYR A 326 -0.89 -0.85 20.33
CA TYR A 326 -2.26 -0.35 20.35
C TYR A 326 -2.74 0.04 21.75
N ASP A 327 -2.51 -0.80 22.75
CA ASP A 327 -2.93 -0.53 24.13
C ASP A 327 -2.24 0.73 24.68
N THR A 328 -0.95 0.90 24.37
CA THR A 328 -0.21 2.13 24.73
C THR A 328 -0.79 3.36 24.03
N ILE A 329 -1.15 3.25 22.75
CA ILE A 329 -1.75 4.36 22.00
C ILE A 329 -3.11 4.74 22.62
N LEU A 330 -3.90 3.76 23.04
CA LEU A 330 -5.20 3.97 23.69
C LEU A 330 -5.09 4.68 25.04
N GLU A 331 -3.96 4.53 25.73
CA GLU A 331 -3.66 5.22 27.00
C GLU A 331 -2.90 6.55 26.81
N SER A 332 -2.60 6.94 25.58
CA SER A 332 -1.84 8.16 25.26
C SER A 332 -2.72 9.40 25.05
N SER A 333 -2.09 10.52 24.67
CA SER A 333 -2.79 11.75 24.24
C SER A 333 -3.71 11.55 23.02
N ILE A 334 -3.56 10.47 22.25
CA ILE A 334 -4.42 10.12 21.11
C ILE A 334 -5.79 9.57 21.57
N ARG A 335 -5.93 9.17 22.84
CA ARG A 335 -7.15 8.58 23.39
C ARG A 335 -8.45 9.34 23.05
N PRO A 336 -8.55 10.68 23.22
CA PRO A 336 -9.80 11.39 22.94
C PRO A 336 -10.27 11.22 21.49
N PHE A 337 -9.34 11.23 20.54
CA PHE A 337 -9.64 10.97 19.14
C PHE A 337 -10.23 9.57 18.93
N LEU A 338 -9.61 8.53 19.50
CA LEU A 338 -10.11 7.16 19.39
C LEU A 338 -11.48 6.98 20.06
N LEU A 339 -11.71 7.67 21.19
CA LEU A 339 -12.99 7.66 21.87
C LEU A 339 -14.09 8.30 21.02
N ASN A 340 -13.80 9.38 20.29
CA ASN A 340 -14.78 10.00 19.39
C ASN A 340 -15.23 9.03 18.30
N ILE A 341 -14.27 8.31 17.67
CA ILE A 341 -14.61 7.29 16.66
C ILE A 341 -15.44 6.15 17.28
N ARG A 342 -15.06 5.66 18.46
CA ARG A 342 -15.84 4.63 19.17
C ARG A 342 -17.26 5.11 19.49
N ASN A 343 -17.41 6.33 19.98
CA ASN A 343 -18.73 6.87 20.32
C ASN A 343 -19.63 6.99 19.07
N ALA A 344 -19.06 7.41 17.94
CA ALA A 344 -19.76 7.43 16.66
C ALA A 344 -20.16 6.01 16.20
N GLU A 345 -19.27 5.03 16.39
CA GLU A 345 -19.56 3.62 16.10
C GLU A 345 -20.71 3.08 16.97
N GLU A 346 -20.69 3.38 18.27
CA GLU A 346 -21.72 2.97 19.21
C GLU A 346 -23.08 3.58 18.88
N ALA A 347 -23.11 4.86 18.49
CA ALA A 347 -24.32 5.53 18.02
C ALA A 347 -24.88 4.88 16.74
N ALA A 348 -24.01 4.30 15.91
CA ALA A 348 -24.37 3.75 14.62
C ALA A 348 -24.67 2.23 14.61
N LYS A 349 -24.72 1.56 15.77
CA LYS A 349 -24.89 0.09 15.90
C LYS A 349 -26.06 -0.53 15.11
N HIS A 350 -27.03 0.27 14.66
CA HIS A 350 -28.15 -0.16 13.80
C HIS A 350 -28.45 0.82 12.65
N GLY A 351 -27.52 1.71 12.30
CA GLY A 351 -27.71 2.72 11.26
C GLY A 351 -27.15 2.29 9.89
N GLY A 352 -27.69 2.90 8.83
CA GLY A 352 -27.15 2.82 7.47
C GLY A 352 -27.57 1.59 6.66
N SER A 353 -27.85 1.80 5.38
CA SER A 353 -28.25 0.74 4.44
C SER A 353 -27.60 0.88 3.06
N GLU A 354 -26.61 1.78 2.94
CA GLU A 354 -25.95 2.14 1.69
C GLU A 354 -25.39 0.90 0.98
N CYS A 355 -24.69 0.02 1.70
CA CYS A 355 -24.01 -1.15 1.12
C CYS A 355 -24.88 -2.42 1.10
N VAL A 356 -26.17 -2.38 1.43
CA VAL A 356 -27.02 -3.59 1.51
C VAL A 356 -27.12 -4.28 0.15
N GLU A 357 -27.45 -3.53 -0.90
CA GLU A 357 -27.56 -4.06 -2.27
C GLU A 357 -26.19 -4.53 -2.80
N LEU A 358 -25.13 -3.77 -2.50
CA LEU A 358 -23.76 -4.15 -2.84
C LEU A 358 -23.36 -5.50 -2.21
N ILE A 359 -23.69 -5.72 -0.94
CA ILE A 359 -23.44 -6.98 -0.25
C ILE A 359 -24.23 -8.13 -0.90
N SER A 360 -25.49 -7.90 -1.29
CA SER A 360 -26.31 -8.89 -1.99
C SER A 360 -25.69 -9.27 -3.33
N LEU A 361 -25.23 -8.28 -4.11
CA LEU A 361 -24.53 -8.50 -5.38
C LEU A 361 -23.28 -9.36 -5.21
N ILE A 362 -22.43 -9.04 -4.23
CA ILE A 362 -21.18 -9.79 -3.98
C ILE A 362 -21.49 -11.25 -3.60
N ARG A 363 -22.54 -11.48 -2.80
CA ARG A 363 -22.98 -12.85 -2.42
C ARG A 363 -23.47 -13.67 -3.61
N ALA A 364 -24.06 -13.03 -4.60
CA ALA A 364 -24.57 -13.66 -5.81
C ALA A 364 -23.52 -13.78 -6.93
N SER A 365 -22.31 -13.24 -6.74
CA SER A 365 -21.26 -13.25 -7.77
C SER A 365 -20.63 -14.62 -7.99
N ASP A 366 -20.05 -14.81 -9.18
CA ASP A 366 -19.26 -16.00 -9.56
C ASP A 366 -17.79 -15.92 -9.08
N LEU A 367 -17.48 -14.99 -8.17
CA LEU A 367 -16.14 -14.81 -7.64
C LEU A 367 -15.68 -16.04 -6.84
N GLY A 368 -14.37 -16.28 -6.81
CA GLY A 368 -13.79 -17.31 -5.96
C GLY A 368 -14.05 -17.03 -4.47
N PRO A 369 -14.13 -18.06 -3.59
CA PRO A 369 -14.52 -17.90 -2.19
C PRO A 369 -13.69 -16.88 -1.40
N THR A 370 -12.37 -16.83 -1.65
CA THR A 370 -11.46 -15.84 -1.05
C THR A 370 -11.77 -14.41 -1.49
N ALA A 371 -12.07 -14.21 -2.78
CA ALA A 371 -12.42 -12.90 -3.32
C ALA A 371 -13.79 -12.42 -2.79
N VAL A 372 -14.78 -13.31 -2.70
CA VAL A 372 -16.08 -13.02 -2.06
C VAL A 372 -15.86 -12.59 -0.60
N THR A 373 -15.05 -13.33 0.16
CA THR A 373 -14.77 -13.00 1.56
C THR A 373 -14.10 -11.63 1.70
N GLY A 374 -13.08 -11.35 0.90
CA GLY A 374 -12.41 -10.05 0.86
C GLY A 374 -13.35 -8.90 0.51
N CYS A 375 -14.17 -9.06 -0.54
CA CYS A 375 -15.13 -8.06 -0.98
C CYS A 375 -16.23 -7.81 0.06
N LEU A 376 -16.79 -8.86 0.67
CA LEU A 376 -17.78 -8.72 1.73
C LEU A 376 -17.23 -7.99 2.95
N ARG A 377 -15.97 -8.24 3.31
CA ARG A 377 -15.32 -7.51 4.40
C ARG A 377 -15.16 -6.04 4.04
N ALA A 378 -14.64 -5.74 2.86
CA ALA A 378 -14.51 -4.36 2.39
C ALA A 378 -15.86 -3.62 2.33
N ALA A 379 -16.92 -4.25 1.80
CA ALA A 379 -18.25 -3.66 1.76
C ALA A 379 -18.82 -3.36 3.16
N ARG A 380 -18.59 -4.25 4.14
CA ARG A 380 -18.98 -4.01 5.54
C ARG A 380 -18.15 -2.91 6.20
N THR A 381 -16.85 -2.87 5.96
CA THR A 381 -15.97 -1.79 6.40
C THR A 381 -16.40 -0.45 5.80
N LEU A 382 -16.89 -0.45 4.56
CA LEU A 382 -17.42 0.74 3.91
C LEU A 382 -18.76 1.18 4.52
N GLN A 383 -19.66 0.24 4.84
CA GLN A 383 -20.88 0.55 5.58
C GLN A 383 -20.56 1.16 6.95
N TRP A 384 -19.59 0.58 7.66
CA TRP A 384 -19.07 1.15 8.90
C TRP A 384 -18.56 2.57 8.67
N ALA A 385 -17.80 2.84 7.61
CA ALA A 385 -17.32 4.18 7.32
C ALA A 385 -18.46 5.18 7.02
N PHE A 386 -19.49 4.80 6.26
CA PHE A 386 -20.69 5.64 6.08
C PHE A 386 -21.37 5.97 7.41
N ASN A 387 -21.48 4.97 8.28
CA ASN A 387 -22.06 5.09 9.61
C ASN A 387 -21.25 6.05 10.50
N ILE A 388 -19.93 5.92 10.53
CA ILE A 388 -19.05 6.83 11.27
C ILE A 388 -19.16 8.25 10.72
N HIS A 389 -19.12 8.43 9.40
CA HIS A 389 -19.28 9.73 8.76
C HIS A 389 -20.58 10.42 9.18
N ALA A 390 -21.69 9.67 9.22
CA ALA A 390 -23.01 10.20 9.58
C ALA A 390 -23.13 10.60 11.06
N ASN A 391 -22.30 10.03 11.94
CA ASN A 391 -22.37 10.22 13.40
C ASN A 391 -21.23 11.08 13.97
N LEU A 392 -20.24 11.45 13.15
CA LEU A 392 -19.20 12.40 13.53
C LEU A 392 -19.63 13.85 13.25
N PRO A 393 -19.11 14.82 14.02
CA PRO A 393 -19.24 16.24 13.68
C PRO A 393 -18.77 16.52 12.25
N LEU A 394 -19.37 17.52 11.60
CA LEU A 394 -19.05 17.90 10.21
C LEU A 394 -17.55 18.18 10.00
N GLU A 395 -16.88 18.70 11.02
CA GLU A 395 -15.45 19.03 10.97
C GLU A 395 -14.52 17.81 11.06
N ASP A 396 -15.03 16.67 11.52
CA ASP A 396 -14.27 15.45 11.81
C ASP A 396 -14.73 14.25 10.95
N ASN A 397 -15.87 14.37 10.25
CA ASN A 397 -16.47 13.27 9.48
C ASN A 397 -15.55 12.70 8.37
N VAL A 398 -14.58 13.50 7.91
CA VAL A 398 -13.57 13.10 6.93
C VAL A 398 -12.68 11.96 7.43
N HIS A 399 -12.55 11.79 8.74
CA HIS A 399 -11.80 10.68 9.32
C HIS A 399 -12.37 9.32 8.88
N ALA A 400 -13.68 9.22 8.69
CA ALA A 400 -14.33 8.01 8.19
C ALA A 400 -13.83 7.64 6.78
N ALA A 401 -13.69 8.63 5.90
CA ALA A 401 -13.19 8.42 4.54
C ALA A 401 -11.71 8.01 4.54
N THR A 402 -10.88 8.67 5.35
CA THR A 402 -9.45 8.34 5.46
C THR A 402 -9.19 6.98 6.13
N ALA A 403 -10.09 6.51 6.98
CA ALA A 403 -9.99 5.22 7.66
C ALA A 403 -10.24 4.03 6.73
N PHE A 404 -11.11 4.16 5.73
CA PHE A 404 -11.51 3.03 4.88
C PHE A 404 -10.31 2.36 4.17
N PRO A 405 -9.42 3.08 3.45
CA PRO A 405 -8.23 2.49 2.83
C PRO A 405 -7.30 1.81 3.83
N VAL A 406 -7.22 2.34 5.06
CA VAL A 406 -6.38 1.81 6.14
C VAL A 406 -6.86 0.43 6.57
N LEU A 407 -8.14 0.09 6.41
CA LEU A 407 -8.77 -1.13 6.94
C LEU A 407 -8.92 -2.24 5.90
N LEU A 408 -8.48 -2.02 4.66
CA LEU A 408 -8.57 -3.02 3.59
C LEU A 408 -7.63 -4.22 3.83
N THR A 409 -8.05 -5.40 3.37
CA THR A 409 -7.32 -6.67 3.50
C THR A 409 -6.59 -7.07 2.23
N ALA A 410 -5.64 -8.01 2.33
CA ALA A 410 -4.91 -8.53 1.16
C ALA A 410 -5.87 -9.06 0.09
N ASP A 411 -6.84 -9.86 0.52
CA ASP A 411 -7.78 -10.53 -0.38
C ASP A 411 -8.59 -9.53 -1.22
N PHE A 412 -9.02 -8.43 -0.62
CA PHE A 412 -9.71 -7.37 -1.35
C PHE A 412 -8.78 -6.64 -2.31
N LEU A 413 -7.59 -6.24 -1.85
CA LEU A 413 -6.60 -5.55 -2.70
C LEU A 413 -6.14 -6.41 -3.88
N ASP A 414 -6.04 -7.72 -3.71
CA ASP A 414 -5.76 -8.67 -4.78
C ASP A 414 -6.90 -8.74 -5.79
N THR A 415 -8.14 -8.59 -5.32
CA THR A 415 -9.34 -8.56 -6.17
C THR A 415 -9.43 -7.26 -6.96
N VAL A 416 -9.09 -6.12 -6.36
CA VAL A 416 -8.92 -4.82 -7.04
C VAL A 416 -7.78 -4.87 -8.06
N ARG A 417 -6.64 -5.48 -7.73
CA ARG A 417 -5.51 -5.66 -8.65
C ARG A 417 -5.88 -6.50 -9.88
N LYS A 418 -6.73 -7.52 -9.67
CA LYS A 418 -7.33 -8.33 -10.75
C LYS A 418 -8.47 -7.63 -11.48
N GLN A 419 -8.78 -6.38 -11.10
CA GLN A 419 -9.79 -5.52 -11.72
C GLN A 419 -11.15 -6.21 -11.81
N GLN A 420 -11.50 -6.99 -10.79
CA GLN A 420 -12.81 -7.64 -10.76
C GLN A 420 -13.91 -6.59 -10.55
N PRO A 421 -15.01 -6.63 -11.32
CA PRO A 421 -16.02 -5.59 -11.29
C PRO A 421 -16.63 -5.33 -9.93
N GLU A 422 -16.89 -6.36 -9.13
CA GLU A 422 -17.47 -6.24 -7.79
C GLU A 422 -16.58 -5.41 -6.86
N ALA A 423 -15.26 -5.61 -6.95
CA ALA A 423 -14.29 -4.83 -6.17
C ALA A 423 -14.19 -3.38 -6.67
N LEU A 424 -14.33 -3.15 -7.97
CA LEU A 424 -14.38 -1.80 -8.53
C LEU A 424 -15.68 -1.09 -8.14
N ILE A 425 -16.81 -1.78 -8.06
CA ILE A 425 -18.07 -1.20 -7.56
C ILE A 425 -17.93 -0.81 -6.07
N ILE A 426 -17.26 -1.61 -5.25
CA ILE A 426 -16.92 -1.21 -3.86
C ILE A 426 -16.11 0.10 -3.86
N MET A 427 -15.12 0.24 -4.76
CA MET A 427 -14.35 1.46 -4.91
C MET A 427 -15.19 2.66 -5.39
N ALA A 428 -16.23 2.44 -6.21
CA ALA A 428 -17.17 3.48 -6.59
C ALA A 428 -18.03 3.93 -5.40
N TYR A 429 -18.49 3.01 -4.55
CA TYR A 429 -19.17 3.36 -3.31
C TYR A 429 -18.24 4.14 -2.36
N TYR A 430 -16.95 3.82 -2.32
CA TYR A 430 -15.96 4.63 -1.62
C TYR A 430 -15.84 6.04 -2.22
N GLY A 431 -15.94 6.17 -3.54
CA GLY A 431 -16.06 7.46 -4.22
C GLY A 431 -17.26 8.29 -3.75
N VAL A 432 -18.39 7.67 -3.42
CA VAL A 432 -19.54 8.38 -2.81
C VAL A 432 -19.20 8.91 -1.42
N LEU A 433 -18.53 8.11 -0.57
CA LEU A 433 -18.09 8.56 0.74
C LEU A 433 -17.12 9.76 0.64
N LEU A 434 -16.17 9.69 -0.30
CA LEU A 434 -15.29 10.82 -0.62
C LEU A 434 -16.09 12.05 -1.07
N HIS A 435 -17.09 11.88 -1.95
CA HIS A 435 -17.91 13.00 -2.43
C HIS A 435 -18.68 13.71 -1.29
N ARG A 436 -19.16 12.94 -0.29
CA ARG A 436 -19.78 13.52 0.92
C ARG A 436 -18.78 14.33 1.77
N CYS A 437 -17.49 14.02 1.67
CA CYS A 437 -16.39 14.73 2.33
C CYS A 437 -15.70 15.79 1.46
N ARG A 438 -16.26 16.16 0.29
CA ARG A 438 -15.63 17.08 -0.69
C ARG A 438 -15.24 18.46 -0.17
N LYS A 439 -15.80 18.90 0.96
CA LYS A 439 -15.45 20.17 1.60
C LYS A 439 -14.04 20.15 2.22
N SER A 440 -13.47 18.97 2.45
CA SER A 440 -12.09 18.83 2.90
C SER A 440 -11.13 19.07 1.74
N TRP A 441 -10.15 19.96 1.95
CA TRP A 441 -9.25 20.46 0.91
C TRP A 441 -8.49 19.38 0.15
N PHE A 442 -8.18 18.25 0.80
CA PHE A 442 -7.42 17.15 0.21
C PHE A 442 -8.29 16.11 -0.52
N ILE A 443 -9.62 16.25 -0.48
CA ILE A 443 -10.57 15.38 -1.18
C ILE A 443 -11.10 16.08 -2.43
N ASP A 444 -11.62 17.30 -2.29
CA ASP A 444 -12.18 18.08 -3.39
C ASP A 444 -13.14 17.24 -4.28
N ASP A 445 -12.90 17.16 -5.58
CA ASP A 445 -13.70 16.41 -6.56
C ASP A 445 -13.35 14.91 -6.65
N ALA A 446 -12.44 14.40 -5.81
CA ALA A 446 -11.90 13.03 -5.92
C ALA A 446 -12.98 11.95 -5.91
N GLY A 447 -14.05 12.15 -5.13
CA GLY A 447 -15.17 11.22 -5.09
C GLY A 447 -15.91 11.12 -6.42
N THR A 448 -16.27 12.26 -7.01
CA THR A 448 -16.92 12.31 -8.32
C THR A 448 -16.02 11.78 -9.42
N PHE A 449 -14.74 12.14 -9.39
CA PHE A 449 -13.72 11.61 -10.30
C PHE A 449 -13.67 10.07 -10.23
N LEU A 450 -13.57 9.49 -9.04
CA LEU A 450 -13.44 8.05 -8.86
C LEU A 450 -14.68 7.28 -9.35
N VAL A 451 -15.88 7.76 -9.02
CA VAL A 451 -17.14 7.13 -9.47
C VAL A 451 -17.22 7.11 -11.00
N ARG A 452 -16.94 8.24 -11.65
CA ARG A 452 -16.98 8.36 -13.12
C ARG A 452 -15.91 7.50 -13.77
N LEU A 453 -14.68 7.53 -13.25
CA LEU A 453 -13.56 6.72 -13.74
C LEU A 453 -13.88 5.22 -13.75
N ILE A 454 -14.54 4.73 -12.70
CA ILE A 454 -14.94 3.31 -12.59
C ILE A 454 -16.13 3.01 -13.50
N ALA A 455 -17.12 3.89 -13.58
CA ALA A 455 -18.27 3.73 -14.47
C ALA A 455 -17.84 3.61 -15.94
N ASP A 456 -16.93 4.48 -16.37
CA ASP A 456 -16.39 4.50 -17.73
C ASP A 456 -15.58 3.24 -18.03
N TYR A 457 -14.84 2.72 -17.03
CA TYR A 457 -14.04 1.50 -17.18
C TYR A 457 -14.89 0.23 -17.27
N LEU A 458 -15.94 0.10 -16.43
CA LEU A 458 -16.80 -1.09 -16.39
C LEU A 458 -17.77 -1.19 -17.58
N GLY A 459 -18.16 -0.03 -18.15
CA GLY A 459 -19.07 0.04 -19.28
C GLY A 459 -20.53 -0.30 -18.94
N SER A 460 -21.35 -0.46 -19.98
CA SER A 460 -22.81 -0.49 -19.84
C SER A 460 -23.36 -1.70 -19.08
N PHE A 461 -22.64 -2.82 -19.05
CA PHE A 461 -23.09 -4.06 -18.41
C PHE A 461 -23.28 -3.88 -16.88
N TRP A 462 -22.48 -3.04 -16.25
CA TRP A 462 -22.51 -2.79 -14.80
C TRP A 462 -23.29 -1.53 -14.41
N GLN A 463 -24.14 -1.01 -15.29
CA GLN A 463 -24.87 0.23 -15.04
C GLN A 463 -25.84 0.14 -13.86
N GLU A 464 -26.53 -0.99 -13.68
CA GLU A 464 -27.50 -1.13 -12.60
C GLU A 464 -26.83 -1.09 -11.21
N PRO A 465 -25.73 -1.83 -10.95
CA PRO A 465 -24.97 -1.69 -9.71
C PRO A 465 -24.30 -0.33 -9.52
N MET A 466 -23.91 0.33 -10.61
CA MET A 466 -23.30 1.67 -10.62
C MET A 466 -24.32 2.81 -10.51
N ARG A 467 -25.63 2.52 -10.60
CA ARG A 467 -26.69 3.52 -10.60
C ARG A 467 -26.67 4.37 -9.33
N TRP A 468 -26.63 3.73 -8.15
CA TRP A 468 -26.63 4.45 -6.88
C TRP A 468 -25.42 5.38 -6.72
N PRO A 469 -24.16 4.94 -6.95
CA PRO A 469 -23.02 5.84 -6.91
C PRO A 469 -23.12 7.03 -7.87
N LEU A 470 -23.59 6.80 -9.10
CA LEU A 470 -23.73 7.85 -10.11
C LEU A 470 -24.81 8.86 -9.74
N GLU A 471 -25.94 8.42 -9.19
CA GLU A 471 -27.00 9.30 -8.70
C GLU A 471 -26.51 10.15 -7.52
N GLU A 472 -25.81 9.56 -6.54
CA GLU A 472 -25.34 10.29 -5.36
C GLU A 472 -24.37 11.42 -5.72
N VAL A 473 -23.42 11.19 -6.64
CA VAL A 473 -22.47 12.24 -7.07
C VAL A 473 -23.09 13.28 -8.01
N ALA A 474 -24.30 13.03 -8.53
CA ALA A 474 -25.05 13.96 -9.37
C ALA A 474 -26.02 14.85 -8.57
N ARG A 475 -26.56 14.35 -7.44
CA ARG A 475 -27.57 15.04 -6.62
C ARG A 475 -27.12 16.37 -6.01
N GLU A 476 -25.81 16.59 -5.86
CA GLU A 476 -25.26 17.80 -5.23
C GLU A 476 -24.53 18.74 -6.23
N GLN A 477 -24.67 18.50 -7.55
CA GLN A 477 -24.19 19.41 -8.61
C GLN A 477 -25.23 20.46 -9.04
N GLY A 478 -26.45 20.40 -8.50
CA GLY A 478 -27.49 21.43 -8.62
C GLY A 478 -27.83 21.99 -7.26
#